data_AF-A0A9W2XU60-F1
#
_entry.id   AF-A0A9W2XU60-F1
#
_cell.length_a   1.000
_cell.length_b   1.000
_cell.length_c   1.000
_cell.angle_alpha   90.00
_cell.angle_beta   90.00
_cell.angle_gamma   90.00
#
_symmetry.space_group_name_H-M   'P 1'
#
loop_
_entity.id
_entity.type
_entity.pdbx_description
1 polymer ?
#
loop_
_entity_poly.entity_id
_entity_poly.type
_entity_poly.pdbx_seq_one_letter_code
_entity_poly.pdbx_strand_id
1 'polypeptide(L)'
;MTGKVRNGMALVRPPGHHSMHSAASGFCIFNNVAIAARYAQQRHGAKRVLIVDWDIHHGQGVQYCFEDDPSVLYFSWHRFEHQKFWPQLKESDFDTVGKEKGAGFNINVPWNKVGMQNSDYLSVFFHILLPVAYEFCPDLVLVSAGFDSAIGDPEGEMRATPDIFAHLTHLLMNLAEGKVCAVLEGGYNLTSLPQSVCQTVHTLLGDPAPCPANLDAPCKSALESLQCVRSVHRTYWSCLRHAADLPTSCSTKHINTAEGADQEPTEESSQEIFWPPPMKRVFPPTRTAVVLPDDVACPDGCKRWSLLEHPDPQLCLSALVDKMVKNEICNGLVLVPDVSVAMICLAQHAVAALNKRLLVVCVGDGMVPIQGTEDGKTLVVHFSRKESEEQRGKHFITVHLTKGCGDASGFIQAVLSLLLPLGYEYDPGLVLLVQKPDSGVCDSMWRQLTGLLQGLAQGHMLVVMQEDERKHIGPTCSSLLGIAAPSLGQLHSLLPEDVEALERLRRRLTPDWKLLQTTVAEEPRGREEL
;
A
#
# COMPACT_ATOMS: atom_id res chain seq x y z
N MET A 1 -17.07 12.32 8.30
CA MET A 1 -17.83 11.70 9.43
C MET A 1 -19.35 11.63 9.21
N THR A 2 -20.02 12.68 8.69
CA THR A 2 -21.50 12.71 8.53
C THR A 2 -22.04 12.06 7.25
N GLY A 3 -21.18 11.45 6.42
CA GLY A 3 -21.56 10.87 5.12
C GLY A 3 -21.76 11.86 3.97
N LYS A 4 -21.62 13.18 4.20
CA LYS A 4 -21.78 14.21 3.15
C LYS A 4 -20.73 14.14 2.04
N VAL A 5 -19.51 13.76 2.40
CA VAL A 5 -18.39 13.50 1.49
C VAL A 5 -17.68 12.24 1.96
N ARG A 6 -17.03 11.54 1.03
CA ARG A 6 -16.27 10.32 1.33
C ARG A 6 -14.97 10.66 2.06
N ASN A 7 -14.21 11.60 1.51
CA ASN A 7 -12.90 12.01 1.94
C ASN A 7 -12.70 13.51 1.67
N GLY A 8 -11.52 14.06 1.99
CA GLY A 8 -11.18 15.44 1.64
C GLY A 8 -9.74 15.81 2.00
N MET A 9 -9.31 16.95 1.47
CA MET A 9 -8.02 17.56 1.79
C MET A 9 -8.22 19.02 2.21
N ALA A 10 -7.54 19.45 3.27
CA ALA A 10 -7.51 20.83 3.72
C ALA A 10 -6.14 21.45 3.40
N LEU A 11 -6.14 22.48 2.55
CA LEU A 11 -4.94 23.28 2.24
C LEU A 11 -4.86 24.43 3.25
N VAL A 12 -4.13 24.22 4.35
CA VAL A 12 -4.07 25.15 5.47
C VAL A 12 -2.64 25.62 5.72
N ARG A 13 -2.52 26.85 6.22
CA ARG A 13 -1.32 27.39 6.87
C ARG A 13 -1.81 28.27 8.04
N PRO A 14 -1.16 28.25 9.22
CA PRO A 14 0.06 27.48 9.56
C PRO A 14 -0.16 25.96 9.65
N PRO A 15 0.93 25.15 9.55
CA PRO A 15 0.90 23.71 9.86
C PRO A 15 0.61 23.46 11.35
N GLY A 16 0.50 22.19 11.75
CA GLY A 16 0.07 21.79 13.09
C GLY A 16 0.90 20.71 13.79
N HIS A 17 1.48 19.73 13.09
CA HIS A 17 1.95 18.48 13.73
C HIS A 17 3.06 18.64 14.79
N HIS A 18 3.81 19.75 14.81
CA HIS A 18 4.81 20.05 15.84
C HIS A 18 4.25 20.78 17.07
N SER A 19 3.07 21.39 16.96
CA SER A 19 2.49 22.20 18.04
C SER A 19 2.18 21.32 19.26
N MET A 20 2.64 21.77 20.42
CA MET A 20 2.49 21.08 21.71
C MET A 20 1.37 21.72 22.54
N HIS A 21 0.98 21.06 23.64
CA HIS A 21 -0.08 21.55 24.53
C HIS A 21 0.11 23.01 25.00
N SER A 22 1.34 23.46 25.20
CA SER A 22 1.64 24.81 25.71
C SER A 22 2.79 25.51 24.99
N ALA A 23 3.10 25.10 23.76
CA ALA A 23 4.16 25.72 22.96
C ALA A 23 3.89 25.61 21.45
N ALA A 24 4.14 26.70 20.73
CA ALA A 24 4.34 26.67 19.29
C ALA A 24 5.73 26.07 18.99
N SER A 25 5.86 25.35 17.88
CA SER A 25 7.10 24.70 17.46
C SER A 25 7.08 24.45 15.96
N GLY A 26 8.22 24.50 15.26
CA GLY A 26 8.33 24.12 13.84
C GLY A 26 7.26 24.75 12.93
N PHE A 27 7.12 26.07 12.95
CA PHE A 27 6.08 26.81 12.20
C PHE A 27 4.62 26.52 12.60
N CYS A 28 4.37 25.61 13.54
CA CYS A 28 3.05 25.19 14.00
C CYS A 28 2.59 26.00 15.22
N ILE A 29 1.36 26.52 15.17
CA ILE A 29 0.75 27.26 16.30
C ILE A 29 -0.18 26.35 17.10
N PHE A 30 -1.14 25.72 16.43
CA PHE A 30 -2.08 24.75 17.02
C PHE A 30 -2.00 23.43 16.25
N ASN A 31 -2.16 22.32 16.97
CA ASN A 31 -2.05 21.00 16.36
C ASN A 31 -3.34 20.59 15.63
N ASN A 32 -3.42 20.94 14.34
CA ASN A 32 -4.59 20.73 13.48
C ASN A 32 -5.11 19.29 13.51
N VAL A 33 -4.22 18.32 13.31
CA VAL A 33 -4.58 16.88 13.23
C VAL A 33 -4.94 16.30 14.59
N ALA A 34 -4.26 16.70 15.67
CA ALA A 34 -4.61 16.24 17.02
C ALA A 34 -5.98 16.79 17.45
N ILE A 35 -6.27 18.06 17.14
CA ILE A 35 -7.59 18.67 17.36
C ILE A 35 -8.65 17.92 16.55
N ALA A 36 -8.38 17.59 15.28
CA ALA A 36 -9.31 16.85 14.43
C ALA A 36 -9.61 15.44 14.98
N ALA A 37 -8.60 14.71 15.47
CA ALA A 37 -8.78 13.40 16.09
C ALA A 37 -9.69 13.49 17.32
N ARG A 38 -9.38 14.40 18.26
CA ARG A 38 -10.19 14.61 19.47
C ARG A 38 -11.61 15.08 19.13
N TYR A 39 -11.76 15.96 18.14
CA TYR A 39 -13.06 16.41 17.67
C TYR A 39 -13.89 15.25 17.09
N ALA A 40 -13.29 14.37 16.29
CA ALA A 40 -13.97 13.20 15.73
C ALA A 40 -14.43 12.23 16.84
N GLN A 41 -13.61 12.00 17.86
CA GLN A 41 -13.98 11.18 19.01
C GLN A 41 -15.15 11.80 19.79
N GLN A 42 -15.05 13.08 20.16
CA GLN A 42 -16.03 13.76 21.02
C GLN A 42 -17.35 14.07 20.32
N ARG A 43 -17.33 14.48 19.05
CA ARG A 43 -18.52 14.95 18.32
C ARG A 43 -19.13 13.91 17.41
N HIS A 44 -18.34 12.94 16.95
CA HIS A 44 -18.78 11.93 15.98
C HIS A 44 -18.65 10.50 16.49
N GLY A 45 -18.14 10.28 17.71
CA GLY A 45 -18.07 8.95 18.32
C GLY A 45 -17.08 8.00 17.65
N ALA A 46 -16.09 8.52 16.92
CA ALA A 46 -14.98 7.69 16.42
C ALA A 46 -14.26 7.06 17.62
N LYS A 47 -14.07 5.74 17.62
CA LYS A 47 -13.42 5.01 18.71
C LYS A 47 -11.94 4.81 18.44
N ARG A 48 -11.56 4.63 17.17
CA ARG A 48 -10.18 4.40 16.74
C ARG A 48 -9.83 5.37 15.61
N VAL A 49 -8.83 6.22 15.83
CA VAL A 49 -8.35 7.17 14.81
C VAL A 49 -6.91 6.80 14.45
N LEU A 50 -6.64 6.59 13.16
CA LEU A 50 -5.28 6.45 12.66
C LEU A 50 -4.81 7.81 12.16
N ILE A 51 -3.66 8.27 12.65
CA ILE A 51 -2.95 9.43 12.11
C ILE A 51 -1.71 8.91 11.39
N VAL A 52 -1.63 9.18 10.08
CA VAL A 52 -0.47 8.87 9.24
C VAL A 52 0.26 10.17 8.95
N ASP A 53 1.46 10.31 9.50
CA ASP A 53 2.34 11.44 9.24
C ASP A 53 3.41 11.04 8.22
N TRP A 54 3.26 11.59 7.02
CA TRP A 54 4.23 11.38 5.95
C TRP A 54 5.07 12.63 5.66
N ASP A 55 4.90 13.69 6.45
CA ASP A 55 5.82 14.82 6.48
C ASP A 55 7.23 14.30 6.78
N ILE A 56 8.26 14.99 6.29
CA ILE A 56 9.63 14.52 6.50
C ILE A 56 10.15 14.81 7.91
N HIS A 57 9.47 15.66 8.66
CA HIS A 57 9.78 15.96 10.05
C HIS A 57 8.92 15.14 11.00
N HIS A 58 9.48 14.78 12.15
CA HIS A 58 8.71 14.10 13.18
C HIS A 58 7.68 15.05 13.81
N GLY A 59 6.39 14.71 13.70
CA GLY A 59 5.29 15.40 14.38
C GLY A 59 5.25 15.13 15.89
N GLN A 60 6.28 15.51 16.63
CA GLN A 60 6.41 15.29 18.08
C GLN A 60 5.21 15.82 18.88
N GLY A 61 4.58 16.91 18.43
CA GLY A 61 3.38 17.45 19.06
C GLY A 61 2.20 16.47 19.03
N VAL A 62 2.03 15.72 17.93
CA VAL A 62 1.02 14.67 17.81
C VAL A 62 1.39 13.48 18.71
N GLN A 63 2.64 13.02 18.65
CA GLN A 63 3.13 11.94 19.51
C GLN A 63 2.86 12.22 20.98
N TYR A 64 3.24 13.39 21.50
CA TYR A 64 3.01 13.74 22.91
C TYR A 64 1.52 13.83 23.26
N CYS A 65 0.65 14.20 22.32
CA CYS A 65 -0.79 14.34 22.57
C CYS A 65 -1.49 12.99 22.79
N PHE A 66 -0.95 11.90 22.24
CA PHE A 66 -1.57 10.58 22.24
C PHE A 66 -0.68 9.49 22.83
N GLU A 67 0.43 9.84 23.48
CA GLU A 67 1.47 8.89 23.90
C GLU A 67 0.95 7.78 24.82
N ASP A 68 -0.06 8.06 25.64
CA ASP A 68 -0.72 7.13 26.57
C ASP A 68 -2.12 6.66 26.11
N ASP A 69 -2.54 7.02 24.88
CA ASP A 69 -3.91 6.85 24.39
C ASP A 69 -4.04 5.77 23.29
N PRO A 70 -4.50 4.55 23.61
CA PRO A 70 -4.66 3.49 22.61
C PRO A 70 -5.82 3.70 21.64
N SER A 71 -6.64 4.74 21.82
CA SER A 71 -7.72 5.08 20.88
C SER A 71 -7.21 5.83 19.65
N VAL A 72 -5.96 6.28 19.65
CA VAL A 72 -5.30 6.93 18.52
C VAL A 72 -3.99 6.22 18.22
N LEU A 73 -3.89 5.66 17.01
CA LEU A 73 -2.64 5.12 16.49
C LEU A 73 -1.94 6.23 15.71
N TYR A 74 -0.75 6.63 16.16
CA TYR A 74 0.10 7.57 15.44
C TYR A 74 1.24 6.82 14.76
N PHE A 75 1.38 7.07 13.46
CA PHE A 75 2.48 6.58 12.64
C PHE A 75 3.19 7.78 12.04
N SER A 76 4.52 7.82 12.11
CA SER A 76 5.35 8.82 11.44
C SER A 76 6.59 8.18 10.89
N TRP A 77 6.87 8.39 9.60
CA TRP A 77 8.26 8.38 9.15
C TRP A 77 8.83 9.79 9.23
N HIS A 78 10.15 9.93 9.22
CA HIS A 78 10.80 11.23 9.21
C HIS A 78 12.31 11.10 8.99
N ARG A 79 12.96 12.13 8.44
CA ARG A 79 14.42 12.26 8.45
C ARG A 79 14.89 12.34 9.91
N PHE A 80 15.90 11.53 10.24
CA PHE A 80 16.40 11.43 11.61
C PHE A 80 17.93 11.52 11.66
N GLU A 81 18.61 10.81 10.76
CA GLU A 81 20.08 10.79 10.65
C GLU A 81 20.78 10.61 11.99
N HIS A 82 20.33 9.63 12.78
CA HIS A 82 20.82 9.35 14.13
C HIS A 82 20.69 10.56 15.06
N GLN A 83 19.50 11.16 15.10
CA GLN A 83 19.17 12.35 15.90
C GLN A 83 19.88 13.65 15.47
N LYS A 84 20.54 13.68 14.31
CA LYS A 84 21.20 14.90 13.80
C LYS A 84 20.21 15.86 13.14
N PHE A 85 19.13 15.33 12.56
CA PHE A 85 18.13 16.16 11.89
C PHE A 85 17.10 16.74 12.86
N TRP A 86 16.54 17.91 12.52
CA TRP A 86 15.58 18.60 13.35
C TRP A 86 14.31 17.74 13.53
N PRO A 87 13.74 17.64 14.74
CA PRO A 87 13.98 18.43 15.96
C PRO A 87 15.05 17.88 16.94
N GLN A 88 15.91 16.95 16.52
CA GLN A 88 16.98 16.35 17.33
C GLN A 88 16.50 15.70 18.64
N LEU A 89 15.32 15.08 18.60
CA LEU A 89 14.68 14.45 19.75
C LEU A 89 15.00 12.96 19.80
N LYS A 90 15.38 12.46 20.97
CA LYS A 90 15.62 11.03 21.17
C LYS A 90 14.34 10.22 21.00
N GLU A 91 13.23 10.79 21.45
CA GLU A 91 11.90 10.18 21.37
C GLU A 91 11.32 10.07 19.94
N SER A 92 12.01 10.62 18.93
CA SER A 92 11.69 10.39 17.53
C SER A 92 12.24 9.05 17.02
N ASP A 93 13.10 8.37 17.78
CA ASP A 93 13.66 7.08 17.36
C ASP A 93 12.60 5.94 17.43
N PHE A 94 12.91 4.80 16.80
CA PHE A 94 11.98 3.68 16.64
C PHE A 94 11.58 3.00 17.96
N ASP A 95 12.38 3.14 19.03
CA ASP A 95 12.16 2.49 20.32
C ASP A 95 11.15 3.23 21.22
N THR A 96 10.70 4.43 20.81
CA THR A 96 9.64 5.18 21.48
C THR A 96 8.27 4.75 20.97
N VAL A 97 7.72 3.71 21.61
CA VAL A 97 6.50 3.03 21.17
C VAL A 97 5.21 3.51 21.83
N GLY A 98 5.27 4.59 22.62
CA GLY A 98 4.17 5.05 23.49
C GLY A 98 4.35 4.62 24.95
N LYS A 99 3.47 5.10 25.82
CA LYS A 99 3.54 4.92 27.28
C LYS A 99 2.27 4.27 27.81
N GLU A 100 2.40 3.59 28.94
CA GLU A 100 1.27 3.02 29.67
C GLU A 100 0.31 2.21 28.77
N LYS A 101 -0.95 2.65 28.64
CA LYS A 101 -1.96 1.99 27.80
C LYS A 101 -1.78 2.27 26.31
N GLY A 102 -1.09 3.34 25.95
CA GLY A 102 -0.73 3.70 24.58
C GLY A 102 0.52 2.99 24.06
N ALA A 103 1.20 2.16 24.88
CA ALA A 103 2.33 1.38 24.40
C ALA A 103 1.96 0.48 23.22
N GLY A 104 2.68 0.63 22.10
CA GLY A 104 2.40 0.01 20.82
C GLY A 104 1.63 0.89 19.82
N PHE A 105 1.02 1.99 20.26
CA PHE A 105 0.18 2.88 19.44
C PHE A 105 0.91 4.15 18.94
N ASN A 106 2.21 4.23 19.17
CA ASN A 106 3.10 5.21 18.56
C ASN A 106 4.16 4.47 17.74
N ILE A 107 4.23 4.72 16.43
CA ILE A 107 5.16 4.05 15.51
C ILE A 107 6.01 5.09 14.80
N ASN A 108 7.29 5.14 15.15
CA ASN A 108 8.27 6.00 14.50
C ASN A 108 9.14 5.20 13.53
N VAL A 109 9.29 5.68 12.30
CA VAL A 109 10.19 5.12 11.27
C VAL A 109 11.27 6.15 10.92
N PRO A 110 12.39 6.15 11.65
CA PRO A 110 13.45 7.14 11.46
C PRO A 110 14.30 6.82 10.22
N TRP A 111 14.35 7.74 9.27
CA TRP A 111 15.26 7.67 8.13
C TRP A 111 16.66 8.14 8.54
N ASN A 112 17.59 7.20 8.61
CA ASN A 112 18.97 7.45 9.00
C ASN A 112 19.90 7.83 7.84
N LYS A 113 19.33 8.00 6.64
CA LYS A 113 19.97 8.59 5.46
C LYS A 113 18.96 9.44 4.71
N VAL A 114 19.45 10.46 4.00
CA VAL A 114 18.69 11.20 2.99
C VAL A 114 18.54 10.39 1.69
N GLY A 115 17.74 10.89 0.76
CA GLY A 115 17.60 10.31 -0.56
C GLY A 115 16.70 9.07 -0.65
N MET A 116 15.85 8.83 0.34
CA MET A 116 14.84 7.76 0.30
C MET A 116 13.94 7.90 -0.94
N GLN A 117 13.58 6.78 -1.56
CA GLN A 117 12.86 6.70 -2.83
C GLN A 117 11.47 6.06 -2.67
N ASN A 118 10.74 5.97 -3.79
CA ASN A 118 9.41 5.35 -3.84
C ASN A 118 9.38 3.95 -3.20
N SER A 119 10.41 3.13 -3.45
CA SER A 119 10.52 1.78 -2.89
C SER A 119 10.63 1.77 -1.36
N ASP A 120 11.40 2.68 -0.77
CA ASP A 120 11.55 2.76 0.69
C ASP A 120 10.20 3.09 1.35
N TYR A 121 9.45 4.01 0.74
CA TYR A 121 8.14 4.44 1.23
C TYR A 121 7.10 3.33 1.14
N LEU A 122 7.02 2.66 -0.01
CA LEU A 122 6.12 1.52 -0.20
C LEU A 122 6.48 0.34 0.69
N SER A 123 7.77 0.05 0.90
CA SER A 123 8.21 -1.00 1.82
C SER A 123 7.72 -0.75 3.24
N VAL A 124 7.77 0.49 3.74
CA VAL A 124 7.20 0.83 5.05
C VAL A 124 5.68 0.67 5.08
N PHE A 125 4.99 1.06 4.00
CA PHE A 125 3.55 0.85 3.91
C PHE A 125 3.17 -0.63 3.95
N PHE A 126 3.83 -1.47 3.15
CA PHE A 126 3.49 -2.90 3.06
C PHE A 126 3.89 -3.70 4.30
N HIS A 127 5.01 -3.36 4.93
CA HIS A 127 5.61 -4.20 5.97
C HIS A 127 5.47 -3.65 7.40
N ILE A 128 4.93 -2.44 7.57
CA ILE A 128 4.64 -1.83 8.87
C ILE A 128 3.22 -1.27 8.90
N LEU A 129 2.97 -0.19 8.15
CA LEU A 129 1.78 0.63 8.34
C LEU A 129 0.49 -0.11 7.99
N LEU A 130 0.39 -0.72 6.80
CA LEU A 130 -0.84 -1.37 6.38
C LEU A 130 -1.19 -2.58 7.26
N PRO A 131 -0.28 -3.54 7.54
CA PRO A 131 -0.60 -4.64 8.45
C PRO A 131 -1.14 -4.15 9.80
N VAL A 132 -0.47 -3.17 10.40
CA VAL A 132 -0.90 -2.57 11.68
C VAL A 132 -2.23 -1.83 11.55
N ALA A 133 -2.44 -1.05 10.48
CA ALA A 133 -3.66 -0.30 10.28
C ALA A 133 -4.90 -1.20 10.07
N TYR A 134 -4.73 -2.33 9.37
CA TYR A 134 -5.81 -3.32 9.22
C TYR A 134 -6.11 -4.03 10.55
N GLU A 135 -5.08 -4.35 11.35
CA GLU A 135 -5.27 -4.90 12.70
C GLU A 135 -5.91 -3.90 13.67
N PHE A 136 -5.51 -2.62 13.59
CA PHE A 136 -6.08 -1.52 14.38
C PHE A 136 -7.52 -1.20 13.97
N CYS A 137 -7.87 -1.38 12.69
CA CYS A 137 -9.22 -1.19 12.15
C CYS A 137 -9.78 0.22 12.47
N PRO A 138 -9.18 1.31 11.95
CA PRO A 138 -9.59 2.67 12.30
C PRO A 138 -11.00 3.01 11.79
N ASP A 139 -11.69 3.88 12.53
CA ASP A 139 -12.97 4.49 12.13
C ASP A 139 -12.74 5.77 11.30
N LEU A 140 -11.54 6.35 11.35
CA LEU A 140 -11.11 7.53 10.60
C LEU A 140 -9.60 7.47 10.37
N VAL A 141 -9.16 7.84 9.17
CA VAL A 141 -7.75 8.10 8.87
C VAL A 141 -7.54 9.60 8.68
N LEU A 142 -6.65 10.18 9.47
CA LEU A 142 -6.11 11.52 9.28
C LEU A 142 -4.71 11.40 8.69
N VAL A 143 -4.39 12.26 7.72
CA VAL A 143 -3.05 12.32 7.15
C VAL A 143 -2.46 13.70 7.42
N SER A 144 -1.37 13.74 8.19
CA SER A 144 -0.46 14.90 8.25
C SER A 144 0.31 14.91 6.94
N ALA A 145 -0.21 15.68 5.99
CA ALA A 145 0.19 15.61 4.59
C ALA A 145 1.25 16.66 4.28
N GLY A 146 2.45 16.48 4.83
CA GLY A 146 3.64 17.23 4.44
C GLY A 146 4.25 16.71 3.15
N PHE A 147 4.64 17.61 2.24
CA PHE A 147 5.22 17.22 0.95
C PHE A 147 6.71 17.58 0.83
N ASP A 148 7.35 17.88 1.95
CA ASP A 148 8.80 18.00 2.08
C ASP A 148 9.52 16.64 2.03
N SER A 149 8.78 15.54 2.10
CA SER A 149 9.25 14.19 1.79
C SER A 149 9.38 13.92 0.27
N ALA A 150 9.02 14.88 -0.58
CA ALA A 150 9.13 14.76 -2.03
C ALA A 150 10.51 15.20 -2.57
N ILE A 151 10.84 14.72 -3.77
CA ILE A 151 12.05 15.13 -4.51
C ILE A 151 12.15 16.66 -4.65
N GLY A 152 13.36 17.18 -4.49
CA GLY A 152 13.67 18.59 -4.67
C GLY A 152 13.37 19.48 -3.46
N ASP A 153 12.73 18.94 -2.41
CA ASP A 153 12.54 19.70 -1.18
C ASP A 153 13.88 19.99 -0.47
N PRO A 154 14.14 21.26 -0.06
CA PRO A 154 15.41 21.64 0.55
C PRO A 154 15.59 21.12 1.98
N GLU A 155 14.52 20.82 2.72
CA GLU A 155 14.63 20.33 4.09
C GLU A 155 14.66 18.81 4.12
N GLY A 156 13.82 18.15 3.32
CA GLY A 156 13.71 16.70 3.35
C GLY A 156 14.87 15.98 2.65
N GLU A 157 15.40 16.53 1.55
CA GLU A 157 16.46 15.93 0.74
C GLU A 157 16.15 14.47 0.28
N MET A 158 14.86 14.12 0.20
CA MET A 158 14.41 12.82 -0.27
C MET A 158 14.31 12.79 -1.80
N ARG A 159 14.08 11.61 -2.36
CA ARG A 159 14.03 11.37 -3.81
C ARG A 159 12.74 10.70 -4.27
N ALA A 160 11.75 10.59 -3.39
CA ALA A 160 10.43 10.09 -3.72
C ALA A 160 9.73 11.05 -4.69
N THR A 161 9.19 10.51 -5.78
CA THR A 161 8.52 11.33 -6.81
C THR A 161 7.10 11.70 -6.36
N PRO A 162 6.51 12.82 -6.85
CA PRO A 162 5.13 13.19 -6.52
C PRO A 162 4.08 12.08 -6.76
N ASP A 163 4.31 11.21 -7.75
CA ASP A 163 3.42 10.09 -8.08
C ASP A 163 3.25 9.10 -6.91
N ILE A 164 4.23 9.01 -5.99
CA ILE A 164 4.14 8.13 -4.83
C ILE A 164 2.93 8.47 -3.96
N PHE A 165 2.63 9.76 -3.78
CA PHE A 165 1.55 10.21 -2.90
C PHE A 165 0.17 9.80 -3.44
N ALA A 166 0.04 9.56 -4.75
CA ALA A 166 -1.16 8.94 -5.31
C ALA A 166 -1.34 7.51 -4.80
N HIS A 167 -0.26 6.72 -4.71
CA HIS A 167 -0.30 5.34 -4.22
C HIS A 167 -0.46 5.28 -2.70
N LEU A 168 0.25 6.10 -1.94
CA LEU A 168 0.10 6.16 -0.47
C LEU A 168 -1.35 6.51 -0.09
N THR A 169 -1.94 7.51 -0.75
CA THR A 169 -3.34 7.89 -0.57
C THR A 169 -4.29 6.73 -0.92
N HIS A 170 -4.07 6.06 -2.05
CA HIS A 170 -4.91 4.94 -2.51
C HIS A 170 -4.92 3.77 -1.52
N LEU A 171 -3.74 3.42 -0.99
CA LEU A 171 -3.60 2.35 -0.01
C LEU A 171 -4.38 2.67 1.29
N LEU A 172 -4.36 3.92 1.74
CA LEU A 172 -5.12 4.36 2.92
C LEU A 172 -6.63 4.45 2.67
N MET A 173 -7.08 4.69 1.43
CA MET A 173 -8.51 4.78 1.10
C MET A 173 -9.29 3.46 1.23
N ASN A 174 -8.59 2.33 1.38
CA ASN A 174 -9.21 1.03 1.67
C ASN A 174 -9.53 0.84 3.17
N LEU A 175 -8.96 1.70 4.03
CA LEU A 175 -9.23 1.73 5.46
C LEU A 175 -10.44 2.63 5.78
N ALA A 176 -11.02 2.46 6.96
CA ALA A 176 -12.09 3.31 7.50
C ALA A 176 -13.25 3.56 6.52
N GLU A 177 -13.52 2.63 5.59
CA GLU A 177 -14.50 2.78 4.51
C GLU A 177 -14.27 4.06 3.67
N GLY A 178 -13.01 4.40 3.43
CA GLY A 178 -12.59 5.56 2.64
C GLY A 178 -12.71 6.89 3.38
N LYS A 179 -13.01 6.89 4.69
CA LYS A 179 -13.00 8.09 5.54
C LYS A 179 -11.56 8.55 5.78
N VAL A 180 -11.02 9.28 4.81
CA VAL A 180 -9.67 9.85 4.82
C VAL A 180 -9.75 11.38 4.81
N CYS A 181 -9.05 12.04 5.73
CA CYS A 181 -8.89 13.50 5.73
C CYS A 181 -7.41 13.86 5.72
N ALA A 182 -6.93 14.41 4.60
CA ALA A 182 -5.57 14.92 4.50
C ALA A 182 -5.53 16.39 4.93
N VAL A 183 -4.51 16.78 5.68
CA VAL A 183 -4.31 18.15 6.15
C VAL A 183 -2.89 18.55 5.77
N LEU A 184 -2.75 19.63 4.99
CA LEU A 184 -1.45 20.12 4.56
C LEU A 184 -0.58 20.50 5.78
N GLU A 185 0.64 19.99 5.82
CA GLU A 185 1.68 20.33 6.81
C GLU A 185 2.85 21.06 6.11
N GLY A 186 4.04 20.45 6.02
CA GLY A 186 5.23 20.97 5.33
C GLY A 186 5.25 20.79 3.81
N GLY A 187 6.39 21.13 3.21
CA GLY A 187 6.61 21.18 1.76
C GLY A 187 7.03 22.57 1.29
N TYR A 188 8.29 22.71 0.90
CA TYR A 188 8.97 23.98 0.73
C TYR A 188 9.52 24.18 -0.68
N ASN A 189 9.65 23.12 -1.47
CA ASN A 189 9.86 23.24 -2.91
C ASN A 189 8.55 23.54 -3.65
N LEU A 190 8.48 24.71 -4.29
CA LEU A 190 7.27 25.22 -4.96
C LEU A 190 6.90 24.47 -6.26
N THR A 191 7.73 23.53 -6.70
CA THR A 191 7.45 22.65 -7.85
C THR A 191 6.91 21.30 -7.37
N SER A 192 7.58 20.65 -6.42
CA SER A 192 7.16 19.32 -5.94
C SER A 192 5.90 19.40 -5.08
N LEU A 193 5.75 20.45 -4.25
CA LEU A 193 4.57 20.65 -3.41
C LEU A 193 3.24 20.59 -4.20
N PRO A 194 2.98 21.47 -5.19
CA PRO A 194 1.71 21.42 -5.92
C PRO A 194 1.54 20.14 -6.73
N GLN A 195 2.63 19.52 -7.22
CA GLN A 195 2.56 18.25 -7.93
C GLN A 195 2.08 17.12 -7.00
N SER A 196 2.65 17.03 -5.80
CA SER A 196 2.29 16.02 -4.80
C SER A 196 0.87 16.24 -4.26
N VAL A 197 0.49 17.50 -3.99
CA VAL A 197 -0.90 17.86 -3.64
C VAL A 197 -1.88 17.41 -4.73
N CYS A 198 -1.58 17.70 -6.00
CA CYS A 198 -2.42 17.25 -7.12
C CYS A 198 -2.52 15.72 -7.18
N GLN A 199 -1.43 14.99 -6.94
CA GLN A 199 -1.45 13.53 -6.93
C GLN A 199 -2.32 12.95 -5.81
N THR A 200 -2.26 13.53 -4.61
CA THR A 200 -3.16 13.19 -3.51
C THR A 200 -4.61 13.48 -3.88
N VAL A 201 -4.93 14.70 -4.36
CA VAL A 201 -6.31 15.09 -4.69
C VAL A 201 -6.90 14.27 -5.82
N HIS A 202 -6.15 14.00 -6.89
CA HIS A 202 -6.59 13.12 -7.98
C HIS A 202 -6.99 11.74 -7.45
N THR A 203 -6.21 11.17 -6.53
CA THR A 203 -6.57 9.89 -5.91
C THR A 203 -7.79 9.98 -5.02
N LEU A 204 -7.93 11.05 -4.22
CA LEU A 204 -9.14 11.27 -3.39
C LEU A 204 -10.41 11.37 -4.24
N LEU A 205 -10.32 11.98 -5.43
CA LEU A 205 -11.40 12.04 -6.44
C LEU A 205 -11.68 10.69 -7.11
N GLY A 206 -10.80 9.70 -6.93
CA GLY A 206 -10.94 8.35 -7.47
C GLY A 206 -10.40 8.20 -8.88
N ASP A 207 -9.54 9.11 -9.35
CA ASP A 207 -8.84 8.97 -10.62
C ASP A 207 -7.86 7.79 -10.55
N PRO A 208 -7.60 7.08 -11.66
CA PRO A 208 -6.67 5.95 -11.63
C PRO A 208 -5.26 6.38 -11.23
N ALA A 209 -4.58 5.58 -10.41
CA ALA A 209 -3.22 5.86 -9.96
C ALA A 209 -2.24 5.90 -11.16
N PRO A 210 -1.17 6.71 -11.11
CA PRO A 210 -0.11 6.64 -12.11
C PRO A 210 0.65 5.31 -12.02
N CYS A 211 1.60 5.08 -12.93
CA CYS A 211 2.60 4.02 -12.74
C CYS A 211 3.54 4.48 -11.62
N PRO A 212 3.85 3.63 -10.62
CA PRO A 212 4.67 4.02 -9.47
C PRO A 212 6.14 4.31 -9.80
N ALA A 213 6.56 4.11 -11.07
CA ALA A 213 7.85 4.40 -11.72
C ALA A 213 9.13 4.36 -10.84
N ASN A 214 10.15 3.63 -11.32
CA ASN A 214 11.46 3.51 -10.65
C ASN A 214 11.38 2.80 -9.29
N LEU A 215 10.68 1.66 -9.24
CA LEU A 215 10.71 0.80 -8.06
C LEU A 215 11.93 -0.11 -8.11
N ASP A 216 12.94 0.25 -7.32
CA ASP A 216 14.12 -0.56 -7.04
C ASP A 216 14.00 -1.31 -5.70
N ALA A 217 15.07 -1.97 -5.26
CA ALA A 217 15.15 -2.48 -3.90
C ALA A 217 15.10 -1.33 -2.88
N PRO A 218 14.43 -1.50 -1.72
CA PRO A 218 14.59 -0.56 -0.62
C PRO A 218 16.08 -0.51 -0.21
N CYS A 219 16.57 0.67 0.11
CA CYS A 219 17.97 0.86 0.43
C CYS A 219 18.33 0.18 1.77
N LYS A 220 19.62 -0.12 1.99
CA LYS A 220 20.09 -0.80 3.22
C LYS A 220 19.67 -0.07 4.49
N SER A 221 19.68 1.28 4.49
CA SER A 221 19.28 2.09 5.64
C SER A 221 17.78 2.04 5.92
N ALA A 222 16.95 2.03 4.87
CA ALA A 222 15.51 1.85 5.02
C ALA A 222 15.17 0.45 5.55
N LEU A 223 15.83 -0.59 5.04
CA LEU A 223 15.66 -1.96 5.52
C LEU A 223 16.07 -2.13 6.99
N GLU A 224 17.15 -1.48 7.42
CA GLU A 224 17.56 -1.48 8.82
C GLU A 224 16.51 -0.82 9.72
N SER A 225 16.01 0.36 9.33
CA SER A 225 14.98 1.09 10.06
C SER A 225 13.69 0.26 10.13
N LEU A 226 13.29 -0.34 9.02
CA LEU A 226 12.13 -1.23 8.91
C LEU A 226 12.28 -2.47 9.81
N GLN A 227 13.45 -3.10 9.83
CA GLN A 227 13.73 -4.24 10.72
C GLN A 227 13.64 -3.82 12.19
N CYS A 228 14.22 -2.69 12.57
CA CYS A 228 14.18 -2.18 13.94
C CYS A 228 12.74 -1.95 14.42
N VAL A 229 11.96 -1.21 13.63
CA VAL A 229 10.56 -0.90 13.93
C VAL A 229 9.74 -2.18 14.05
N ARG A 230 9.84 -3.09 13.07
CA ARG A 230 9.12 -4.38 13.13
C ARG A 230 9.50 -5.19 14.38
N SER A 231 10.78 -5.18 14.74
CA SER A 231 11.27 -5.93 15.90
C SER A 231 10.72 -5.40 17.22
N VAL A 232 10.73 -4.09 17.44
CA VAL A 232 10.19 -3.51 18.69
C VAL A 232 8.67 -3.62 18.77
N HIS A 233 7.99 -3.59 17.62
CA HIS A 233 6.53 -3.64 17.57
C HIS A 233 5.93 -5.06 17.60
N ARG A 234 6.75 -6.11 17.47
CA ARG A 234 6.29 -7.51 17.44
C ARG A 234 5.56 -7.95 18.71
N THR A 235 5.80 -7.29 19.84
CA THR A 235 5.14 -7.57 21.13
C THR A 235 3.73 -7.00 21.20
N TYR A 236 3.44 -5.95 20.42
CA TYR A 236 2.16 -5.23 20.46
C TYR A 236 1.21 -5.65 19.34
N TRP A 237 1.73 -5.97 18.15
CA TRP A 237 0.92 -6.23 16.96
C TRP A 237 1.05 -7.68 16.49
N SER A 238 -0.07 -8.39 16.40
CA SER A 238 -0.09 -9.81 15.99
C SER A 238 0.41 -10.01 14.57
N CYS A 239 0.13 -9.05 13.67
CA CYS A 239 0.65 -9.03 12.31
C CYS A 239 2.17 -8.88 12.20
N LEU A 240 2.86 -8.48 13.28
CA LEU A 240 4.32 -8.29 13.33
C LEU A 240 5.02 -9.31 14.24
N ARG A 241 4.32 -10.21 14.91
CA ARG A 241 4.91 -11.18 15.88
C ARG A 241 6.05 -12.03 15.32
N HIS A 242 6.04 -12.30 14.02
CA HIS A 242 7.05 -13.08 13.31
C HIS A 242 8.26 -12.26 12.85
N ALA A 243 8.29 -10.96 13.14
CA ALA A 243 9.40 -10.11 12.77
C ALA A 243 10.71 -10.61 13.39
N ALA A 244 11.79 -10.48 12.60
CA ALA A 244 13.14 -10.79 13.03
C ALA A 244 13.54 -10.00 14.29
N ASP A 245 14.51 -10.53 15.02
CA ASP A 245 15.13 -9.80 16.12
C ASP A 245 15.85 -8.54 15.63
N LEU A 246 16.15 -7.66 16.58
CA LEU A 246 16.94 -6.45 16.31
C LEU A 246 18.27 -6.83 15.66
N PRO A 247 18.77 -6.01 14.70
CA PRO A 247 20.09 -6.20 14.12
C PRO A 247 21.17 -6.31 15.21
N THR A 248 22.09 -7.27 15.06
CA THR A 248 23.22 -7.48 15.98
C THR A 248 24.15 -6.26 16.04
N SER A 249 24.30 -5.55 14.92
CA SER A 249 24.92 -4.22 14.84
C SER A 249 23.90 -3.23 14.29
N CYS A 250 23.15 -2.59 15.17
CA CYS A 250 22.32 -1.45 14.81
C CYS A 250 23.22 -0.24 14.58
N SER A 251 23.43 0.15 13.33
CA SER A 251 23.94 1.48 13.01
C SER A 251 22.97 2.56 13.49
N THR A 252 21.70 2.22 13.72
CA THR A 252 20.67 3.13 14.23
C THR A 252 20.82 3.50 15.71
N LYS A 253 21.62 2.78 16.51
CA LYS A 253 21.80 3.14 17.93
C LYS A 253 22.66 4.41 18.06
N HIS A 254 22.10 5.38 18.78
CA HIS A 254 22.72 6.63 19.21
C HIS A 254 24.25 6.56 19.33
N ILE A 255 24.95 7.40 18.56
CA ILE A 255 26.36 7.68 18.81
C ILE A 255 26.42 8.44 20.14
N ASN A 256 26.94 7.83 21.20
CA ASN A 256 27.30 8.57 22.40
C ASN A 256 28.24 9.70 21.99
N THR A 257 27.78 10.95 22.10
CA THR A 257 28.59 12.14 21.88
C THR A 257 29.65 12.24 22.96
N ALA A 258 30.71 11.46 22.78
CA ALA A 258 31.99 11.56 23.47
C ALA A 258 33.08 11.23 22.45
N GLU A 259 33.14 12.01 21.37
CA GLU A 259 34.35 12.37 20.62
C GLU A 259 33.93 13.27 19.46
N GLY A 260 34.33 14.53 19.53
CA GLY A 260 34.10 15.52 18.49
C GLY A 260 34.99 15.24 17.28
N ALA A 261 34.38 15.27 16.11
CA ALA A 261 35.05 15.64 14.88
C ALA A 261 34.13 16.66 14.20
N ASP A 262 34.42 17.94 14.41
CA ASP A 262 33.85 19.02 13.59
C ASP A 262 34.30 18.77 12.15
N GLN A 263 33.39 18.27 11.32
CA GLN A 263 33.51 18.43 9.88
C GLN A 263 32.75 19.71 9.53
N GLU A 264 33.50 20.74 9.12
CA GLU A 264 32.95 21.95 8.53
C GLU A 264 31.98 21.56 7.39
N PRO A 265 30.83 22.22 7.26
CA PRO A 265 29.94 21.97 6.14
C PRO A 265 30.66 22.38 4.86
N THR A 266 30.99 21.40 4.03
CA THR A 266 31.37 21.65 2.64
C THR A 266 30.17 22.30 1.96
N GLU A 267 30.34 23.53 1.45
CA GLU A 267 29.39 24.19 0.55
C GLU A 267 29.24 23.33 -0.71
N GLU A 268 28.34 22.34 -0.68
CA GLU A 268 27.85 21.72 -1.90
C GLU A 268 26.91 22.72 -2.56
N SER A 269 27.31 23.20 -3.74
CA SER A 269 26.49 24.08 -4.56
C SER A 269 25.07 23.49 -4.67
N SER A 270 24.05 24.28 -4.36
CA SER A 270 22.64 23.93 -4.56
C SER A 270 22.38 23.67 -6.04
N GLN A 271 22.66 22.45 -6.50
CA GLN A 271 22.33 22.03 -7.85
C GLN A 271 20.81 21.91 -7.92
N GLU A 272 20.20 22.65 -8.85
CA GLU A 272 18.76 22.50 -9.12
C GLU A 272 18.48 21.04 -9.49
N ILE A 273 17.69 20.36 -8.67
CA ILE A 273 17.26 18.99 -8.92
C ILE A 273 16.14 19.05 -9.95
N PHE A 274 16.32 18.34 -11.07
CA PHE A 274 15.30 18.22 -12.11
C PHE A 274 14.67 16.82 -12.09
N TRP A 275 13.35 16.77 -12.26
CA TRP A 275 12.60 15.54 -12.45
C TRP A 275 11.50 15.76 -13.49
N PRO A 276 11.06 14.72 -14.21
CA PRO A 276 9.97 14.85 -15.15
C PRO A 276 8.68 15.24 -14.42
N PRO A 277 7.86 16.16 -14.98
CA PRO A 277 6.57 16.46 -14.40
C PRO A 277 5.67 15.21 -14.46
N PRO A 278 4.80 15.01 -13.45
CA PRO A 278 3.84 13.91 -13.48
C PRO A 278 3.00 13.87 -14.76
N MET A 279 2.78 12.67 -15.28
CA MET A 279 1.90 12.50 -16.43
C MET A 279 0.46 12.86 -16.06
N LYS A 280 -0.28 13.44 -17.00
CA LYS A 280 -1.70 13.74 -16.82
C LYS A 280 -2.47 12.43 -16.58
N ARG A 281 -3.21 12.37 -15.46
CA ARG A 281 -4.12 11.26 -15.15
C ARG A 281 -5.40 11.42 -15.96
N VAL A 282 -5.51 10.68 -17.06
CA VAL A 282 -6.66 10.74 -17.96
C VAL A 282 -7.71 9.75 -17.49
N PHE A 283 -8.84 10.27 -17.01
CA PHE A 283 -9.99 9.45 -16.66
C PHE A 283 -10.63 8.86 -17.93
N PRO A 284 -10.79 7.52 -18.02
CA PRO A 284 -11.42 6.89 -19.17
C PRO A 284 -12.91 7.24 -19.21
N PRO A 285 -13.52 7.38 -20.41
CA PRO A 285 -14.94 7.74 -20.54
C PRO A 285 -15.90 6.80 -19.81
N THR A 286 -15.54 5.52 -19.71
CA THR A 286 -16.28 4.54 -18.93
C THR A 286 -15.36 4.00 -17.84
N ARG A 287 -15.76 4.09 -16.57
CA ARG A 287 -14.98 3.50 -15.48
C ARG A 287 -15.04 1.97 -15.55
N THR A 288 -16.23 1.41 -15.44
CA THR A 288 -16.43 -0.04 -15.34
C THR A 288 -17.37 -0.55 -16.44
N ALA A 289 -16.87 -1.47 -17.27
CA ALA A 289 -17.68 -2.21 -18.23
C ALA A 289 -18.04 -3.60 -17.68
N VAL A 290 -19.22 -4.11 -18.00
CA VAL A 290 -19.65 -5.45 -17.54
C VAL A 290 -20.18 -6.29 -18.69
N VAL A 291 -19.80 -7.57 -18.72
CA VAL A 291 -20.37 -8.60 -19.59
C VAL A 291 -21.05 -9.63 -18.70
N LEU A 292 -22.38 -9.57 -18.69
CA LEU A 292 -23.24 -10.37 -17.82
C LEU A 292 -24.29 -11.10 -18.69
N PRO A 293 -24.79 -12.27 -18.25
CA PRO A 293 -25.93 -12.94 -18.89
C PRO A 293 -27.14 -12.02 -19.03
N ASP A 294 -27.87 -12.12 -20.14
CA ASP A 294 -28.94 -11.16 -20.51
C ASP A 294 -30.05 -11.03 -19.45
N ASP A 295 -30.26 -12.08 -18.65
CA ASP A 295 -31.23 -12.12 -17.55
C ASP A 295 -30.76 -11.39 -16.28
N VAL A 296 -29.50 -10.97 -16.21
CA VAL A 296 -28.92 -10.26 -15.08
C VAL A 296 -28.90 -8.76 -15.34
N ALA A 297 -29.44 -7.95 -14.42
CA ALA A 297 -29.41 -6.49 -14.53
C ALA A 297 -27.98 -5.92 -14.44
N CYS A 298 -27.68 -4.89 -15.23
CA CYS A 298 -26.43 -4.17 -15.13
C CYS A 298 -26.42 -3.30 -13.85
N PRO A 299 -25.40 -3.41 -12.98
CA PRO A 299 -25.30 -2.54 -11.81
C PRO A 299 -25.22 -1.05 -12.17
N ASP A 300 -25.77 -0.20 -11.31
CA ASP A 300 -25.76 1.25 -11.48
C ASP A 300 -24.33 1.79 -11.59
N GLY A 301 -24.09 2.68 -12.56
CA GLY A 301 -22.77 3.26 -12.84
C GLY A 301 -21.85 2.39 -13.70
N CYS A 302 -22.18 1.11 -13.88
CA CYS A 302 -21.50 0.26 -14.86
C CYS A 302 -22.12 0.41 -16.26
N LYS A 303 -21.32 0.16 -17.29
CA LYS A 303 -21.79 0.09 -18.68
C LYS A 303 -21.84 -1.36 -19.15
N ARG A 304 -23.03 -1.84 -19.52
CA ARG A 304 -23.16 -3.18 -20.11
C ARG A 304 -22.52 -3.21 -21.49
N TRP A 305 -21.71 -4.24 -21.72
CA TRP A 305 -21.19 -4.59 -23.04
C TRP A 305 -21.92 -5.86 -23.50
N SER A 306 -22.50 -5.81 -24.70
CA SER A 306 -23.31 -6.92 -25.21
C SER A 306 -22.45 -7.92 -25.99
N LEU A 307 -22.66 -9.21 -25.73
CA LEU A 307 -22.14 -10.30 -26.57
C LEU A 307 -22.75 -10.29 -27.98
N LEU A 308 -23.87 -9.58 -28.22
CA LEU A 308 -24.49 -9.50 -29.55
C LEU A 308 -23.61 -8.74 -30.57
N GLU A 309 -22.69 -7.89 -30.10
CA GLU A 309 -21.71 -7.22 -30.98
C GLU A 309 -20.62 -8.19 -31.49
N HIS A 310 -20.37 -9.27 -30.74
CA HIS A 310 -19.41 -10.32 -31.08
C HIS A 310 -19.95 -11.70 -30.65
N PRO A 311 -20.51 -12.51 -31.57
CA PRO A 311 -21.19 -13.77 -31.21
C PRO A 311 -20.26 -14.82 -30.58
N ASP A 312 -18.94 -14.61 -30.63
CA ASP A 312 -17.94 -15.43 -29.95
C ASP A 312 -17.52 -14.78 -28.61
N PRO A 313 -17.77 -15.46 -27.47
CA PRO A 313 -17.35 -14.99 -26.15
C PRO A 313 -15.85 -14.67 -26.04
N GLN A 314 -14.98 -15.39 -26.76
CA GLN A 314 -13.54 -15.14 -26.74
C GLN A 314 -13.20 -13.79 -27.37
N LEU A 315 -13.83 -13.46 -28.51
CA LEU A 315 -13.69 -12.15 -29.16
C LEU A 315 -14.19 -11.02 -28.27
N CYS A 316 -15.27 -11.24 -27.51
CA CYS A 316 -15.77 -10.25 -26.55
C CYS A 316 -14.78 -9.97 -25.40
N LEU A 317 -14.16 -11.03 -24.87
CA LEU A 317 -13.13 -10.93 -23.83
C LEU A 317 -11.90 -10.15 -24.32
N SER A 318 -11.42 -10.47 -25.51
CA SER A 318 -10.32 -9.75 -26.17
C SER A 318 -10.64 -8.28 -26.42
N ALA A 319 -11.86 -7.96 -26.87
CA ALA A 319 -12.29 -6.59 -27.13
C ALA A 319 -12.30 -5.71 -25.86
N LEU A 320 -12.66 -6.27 -24.70
CA LEU A 320 -12.58 -5.53 -23.43
C LEU A 320 -11.14 -5.19 -23.07
N VAL A 321 -10.21 -6.14 -23.23
CA VAL A 321 -8.79 -5.90 -23.00
C VAL A 321 -8.29 -4.79 -23.93
N ASP A 322 -8.61 -4.85 -25.23
CA ASP A 322 -8.20 -3.84 -26.20
C ASP A 322 -8.72 -2.43 -25.84
N LYS A 323 -9.92 -2.33 -25.26
CA LYS A 323 -10.50 -1.07 -24.78
C LYS A 323 -9.81 -0.53 -23.54
N MET A 324 -9.39 -1.39 -22.63
CA MET A 324 -8.55 -0.98 -21.48
C MET A 324 -7.20 -0.44 -21.98
N VAL A 325 -6.57 -1.13 -22.92
CA VAL A 325 -5.30 -0.71 -23.54
C VAL A 325 -5.41 0.65 -24.21
N LYS A 326 -6.52 0.92 -24.87
CA LYS A 326 -6.81 2.22 -25.50
C LYS A 326 -7.32 3.29 -24.51
N ASN A 327 -7.43 2.95 -23.23
CA ASN A 327 -7.99 3.80 -22.17
C ASN A 327 -9.42 4.29 -22.46
N GLU A 328 -10.22 3.48 -23.17
CA GLU A 328 -11.66 3.72 -23.38
C GLU A 328 -12.48 3.29 -22.16
N ILE A 329 -12.02 2.25 -21.47
CA ILE A 329 -12.58 1.74 -20.22
C ILE A 329 -11.46 1.63 -19.16
N CYS A 330 -11.75 1.87 -17.88
CA CYS A 330 -10.75 1.64 -16.82
C CYS A 330 -10.67 0.15 -16.50
N ASN A 331 -11.79 -0.46 -16.13
CA ASN A 331 -11.83 -1.82 -15.61
C ASN A 331 -13.15 -2.51 -15.99
N GLY A 332 -13.28 -3.78 -15.65
CA GLY A 332 -14.51 -4.50 -15.94
C GLY A 332 -14.69 -5.82 -15.20
N LEU A 333 -15.91 -6.34 -15.30
CA LEU A 333 -16.31 -7.63 -14.77
C LEU A 333 -16.92 -8.47 -15.90
N VAL A 334 -16.52 -9.73 -15.99
CA VAL A 334 -17.11 -10.70 -16.91
C VAL A 334 -17.53 -11.95 -16.15
N LEU A 335 -18.75 -12.39 -16.39
CA LEU A 335 -19.21 -13.72 -16.03
C LEU A 335 -19.00 -14.66 -17.22
N VAL A 336 -18.41 -15.81 -16.95
CA VAL A 336 -18.13 -16.83 -17.97
C VAL A 336 -18.66 -18.20 -17.53
N PRO A 337 -19.02 -19.09 -18.47
CA PRO A 337 -19.41 -20.45 -18.14
C PRO A 337 -18.29 -21.26 -17.46
N ASP A 338 -17.04 -21.04 -17.88
CA ASP A 338 -15.85 -21.70 -17.32
C ASP A 338 -14.69 -20.70 -17.21
N VAL A 339 -14.30 -20.41 -15.96
CA VAL A 339 -13.19 -19.48 -15.65
C VAL A 339 -11.83 -20.01 -16.13
N SER A 340 -11.65 -21.32 -16.24
CA SER A 340 -10.40 -21.96 -16.68
C SER A 340 -10.14 -21.67 -18.15
N VAL A 341 -11.17 -21.82 -18.99
CA VAL A 341 -11.07 -21.51 -20.43
C VAL A 341 -10.86 -20.01 -20.63
N ALA A 342 -11.60 -19.17 -19.91
CA ALA A 342 -11.47 -17.72 -19.99
C ALA A 342 -10.06 -17.23 -19.61
N MET A 343 -9.45 -17.82 -18.56
CA MET A 343 -8.08 -17.49 -18.15
C MET A 343 -7.06 -17.74 -19.27
N ILE A 344 -7.15 -18.87 -19.98
CA ILE A 344 -6.23 -19.19 -21.08
C ILE A 344 -6.35 -18.16 -22.19
N CYS A 345 -7.57 -17.91 -22.67
CA CYS A 345 -7.83 -16.98 -23.77
C CYS A 345 -7.39 -15.56 -23.42
N LEU A 346 -7.74 -15.08 -22.22
CA LEU A 346 -7.39 -13.75 -21.75
C LEU A 346 -5.89 -13.58 -21.56
N ALA A 347 -5.21 -14.56 -20.96
CA ALA A 347 -3.76 -14.47 -20.77
C ALA A 347 -3.01 -14.43 -22.11
N GLN A 348 -3.39 -15.30 -23.06
CA GLN A 348 -2.79 -15.33 -24.40
C GLN A 348 -3.05 -14.03 -25.16
N HIS A 349 -4.30 -13.55 -25.17
CA HIS A 349 -4.65 -12.30 -25.84
C HIS A 349 -3.98 -11.10 -25.18
N ALA A 350 -4.01 -11.00 -23.85
CA ALA A 350 -3.38 -9.93 -23.11
C ALA A 350 -1.88 -9.89 -23.41
N VAL A 351 -1.14 -10.99 -23.36
CA VAL A 351 0.31 -10.98 -23.65
C VAL A 351 0.62 -10.65 -25.13
N ALA A 352 -0.28 -11.00 -26.06
CA ALA A 352 -0.11 -10.68 -27.48
C ALA A 352 -0.48 -9.23 -27.82
N ALA A 353 -1.58 -8.72 -27.27
CA ALA A 353 -2.12 -7.38 -27.51
C ALA A 353 -1.43 -6.31 -26.66
N LEU A 354 -1.01 -6.68 -25.45
CA LEU A 354 -0.20 -5.83 -24.57
C LEU A 354 1.25 -6.04 -24.92
N ASN A 355 1.93 -4.99 -25.36
CA ASN A 355 3.39 -4.89 -25.18
C ASN A 355 3.74 -4.59 -23.70
N LYS A 356 2.90 -5.05 -22.76
CA LYS A 356 2.98 -4.80 -21.32
C LYS A 356 2.85 -6.11 -20.54
N ARG A 357 3.26 -6.09 -19.28
CA ARG A 357 3.22 -7.22 -18.34
C ARG A 357 1.80 -7.50 -17.83
N LEU A 358 1.46 -8.76 -17.58
CA LEU A 358 0.17 -9.21 -17.07
C LEU A 358 0.33 -9.78 -15.65
N LEU A 359 -0.41 -9.24 -14.68
CA LEU A 359 -0.54 -9.84 -13.36
C LEU A 359 -1.85 -10.63 -13.29
N VAL A 360 -1.79 -11.93 -13.01
CA VAL A 360 -2.96 -12.77 -12.76
C VAL A 360 -3.04 -13.11 -11.29
N VAL A 361 -4.14 -12.72 -10.65
CA VAL A 361 -4.43 -13.07 -9.25
C VAL A 361 -5.62 -14.03 -9.24
N CYS A 362 -5.37 -15.28 -8.84
CA CYS A 362 -6.40 -16.31 -8.80
C CYS A 362 -6.71 -16.66 -7.34
N VAL A 363 -8.00 -16.65 -6.97
CA VAL A 363 -8.45 -16.91 -5.60
C VAL A 363 -9.41 -18.10 -5.60
N GLY A 364 -9.02 -19.18 -4.92
CA GLY A 364 -9.78 -20.42 -4.79
C GLY A 364 -9.03 -21.64 -5.32
N ASP A 365 -9.54 -22.83 -4.98
CA ASP A 365 -8.87 -24.10 -5.24
C ASP A 365 -8.91 -24.53 -6.73
N GLY A 366 -8.14 -25.56 -7.08
CA GLY A 366 -8.11 -26.15 -8.43
C GLY A 366 -6.97 -25.61 -9.30
N MET A 367 -6.79 -26.20 -10.49
CA MET A 367 -5.68 -25.87 -11.39
C MET A 367 -5.79 -24.44 -11.94
N VAL A 368 -4.67 -23.75 -12.09
CA VAL A 368 -4.58 -22.50 -12.85
C VAL A 368 -3.93 -22.84 -14.21
N PRO A 369 -4.70 -22.83 -15.32
CA PRO A 369 -4.25 -23.34 -16.62
C PRO A 369 -3.41 -22.30 -17.40
N ILE A 370 -2.60 -21.51 -16.71
CA ILE A 370 -1.73 -20.50 -17.32
C ILE A 370 -0.34 -21.10 -17.51
N GLN A 371 0.16 -21.02 -18.74
CA GLN A 371 1.48 -21.47 -19.16
C GLN A 371 2.32 -20.27 -19.62
N GLY A 372 3.63 -20.48 -19.81
CA GLY A 372 4.50 -19.46 -20.40
C GLY A 372 4.94 -18.35 -19.45
N THR A 373 4.92 -18.58 -18.13
CA THR A 373 5.44 -17.62 -17.13
C THR A 373 6.98 -17.48 -17.14
N GLU A 374 7.67 -18.27 -17.96
CA GLU A 374 9.13 -18.31 -18.08
C GLU A 374 9.71 -17.05 -18.73
N ASP A 375 8.95 -16.38 -19.61
CA ASP A 375 9.38 -15.16 -20.31
C ASP A 375 9.26 -13.88 -19.44
N GLY A 376 8.69 -14.00 -18.24
CA GLY A 376 8.46 -12.90 -17.30
C GLY A 376 7.34 -11.93 -17.69
N LYS A 377 6.63 -12.14 -18.80
CA LYS A 377 5.51 -11.29 -19.23
C LYS A 377 4.22 -11.55 -18.47
N THR A 378 4.12 -12.69 -17.79
CA THR A 378 3.00 -13.02 -16.91
C THR A 378 3.49 -13.40 -15.52
N LEU A 379 2.99 -12.72 -14.51
CA LEU A 379 3.11 -13.09 -13.09
C LEU A 379 1.79 -13.67 -12.61
N VAL A 380 1.80 -14.89 -12.08
CA VAL A 380 0.63 -15.54 -11.49
C VAL A 380 0.80 -15.62 -9.98
N VAL A 381 -0.19 -15.12 -9.23
CA VAL A 381 -0.31 -15.31 -7.78
C VAL A 381 -1.61 -16.06 -7.50
N HIS A 382 -1.49 -17.29 -7.00
CA HIS A 382 -2.62 -18.20 -6.76
C HIS A 382 -2.81 -18.45 -5.27
N PHE A 383 -3.95 -17.99 -4.72
CA PHE A 383 -4.36 -18.29 -3.34
C PHE A 383 -5.19 -19.57 -3.30
N SER A 384 -4.71 -20.56 -2.54
CA SER A 384 -5.24 -21.92 -2.51
C SER A 384 -5.19 -22.51 -1.10
N ARG A 385 -6.15 -23.36 -0.76
CA ARG A 385 -6.09 -24.20 0.44
C ARG A 385 -5.25 -25.45 0.21
N LYS A 386 -5.10 -25.90 -1.03
CA LYS A 386 -4.25 -27.04 -1.38
C LYS A 386 -2.83 -26.56 -1.62
N GLU A 387 -1.86 -27.20 -0.95
CA GLU A 387 -0.45 -27.02 -1.27
C GLU A 387 -0.21 -27.64 -2.66
N SER A 388 0.41 -26.88 -3.56
CA SER A 388 0.76 -27.36 -4.90
C SER A 388 2.22 -27.78 -4.88
N GLU A 389 2.50 -29.06 -5.17
CA GLU A 389 3.88 -29.57 -5.29
C GLU A 389 4.58 -29.07 -6.56
N GLU A 390 3.83 -28.71 -7.61
CA GLU A 390 4.40 -28.19 -8.86
C GLU A 390 4.78 -26.71 -8.73
N GLN A 391 6.09 -26.43 -8.65
CA GLN A 391 6.62 -25.08 -8.80
C GLN A 391 6.97 -24.78 -10.26
N ARG A 392 6.36 -23.74 -10.82
CA ARG A 392 6.53 -23.32 -12.23
C ARG A 392 7.44 -22.09 -12.38
N GLY A 393 8.42 -21.95 -11.49
CA GLY A 393 9.40 -20.85 -11.49
C GLY A 393 9.00 -19.63 -10.64
N LYS A 394 9.76 -18.53 -10.76
CA LYS A 394 9.62 -17.33 -9.90
C LYS A 394 8.42 -16.43 -10.21
N HIS A 395 7.82 -16.59 -11.40
CA HIS A 395 6.64 -15.84 -11.83
C HIS A 395 5.34 -16.64 -11.67
N PHE A 396 5.38 -17.81 -11.03
CA PHE A 396 4.19 -18.56 -10.63
C PHE A 396 4.27 -18.84 -9.13
N ILE A 397 3.46 -18.12 -8.37
CA ILE A 397 3.54 -18.06 -6.91
C ILE A 397 2.24 -18.59 -6.33
N THR A 398 2.31 -19.74 -5.66
CA THR A 398 1.17 -20.27 -4.91
C THR A 398 1.28 -19.85 -3.45
N VAL A 399 0.22 -19.21 -2.96
CA VAL A 399 0.04 -18.84 -1.56
C VAL A 399 -0.90 -19.86 -0.91
N HIS A 400 -0.33 -20.68 -0.04
CA HIS A 400 -1.08 -21.67 0.73
C HIS A 400 -1.58 -21.05 2.05
N LEU A 401 -2.88 -21.19 2.33
CA LEU A 401 -3.50 -20.81 3.60
C LEU A 401 -4.24 -22.01 4.19
N THR A 402 -3.94 -22.37 5.43
CA THR A 402 -4.39 -23.61 6.10
C THR A 402 -5.92 -23.68 6.20
N LYS A 403 -6.56 -22.55 6.55
CA LYS A 403 -8.02 -22.40 6.58
C LYS A 403 -8.62 -21.98 5.24
N GLY A 404 -7.81 -21.91 4.17
CA GLY A 404 -8.19 -21.36 2.88
C GLY A 404 -8.39 -19.85 2.92
N CYS A 405 -8.94 -19.30 1.85
CA CYS A 405 -9.11 -17.85 1.69
C CYS A 405 -10.27 -17.27 2.51
N GLY A 406 -10.98 -18.07 3.32
CA GLY A 406 -12.03 -17.59 4.21
C GLY A 406 -11.53 -17.04 5.55
N ASP A 407 -10.26 -17.26 5.90
CA ASP A 407 -9.64 -16.64 7.08
C ASP A 407 -9.17 -15.22 6.74
N ALA A 408 -9.90 -14.22 7.24
CA ALA A 408 -9.63 -12.81 6.93
C ALA A 408 -8.21 -12.38 7.32
N SER A 409 -7.72 -12.83 8.48
CA SER A 409 -6.40 -12.46 8.99
C SER A 409 -5.28 -12.98 8.09
N GLY A 410 -5.23 -14.30 7.84
CA GLY A 410 -4.21 -14.91 7.00
C GLY A 410 -4.26 -14.40 5.56
N PHE A 411 -5.46 -14.28 5.00
CA PHE A 411 -5.64 -13.80 3.63
C PHE A 411 -5.17 -12.36 3.46
N ILE A 412 -5.60 -11.44 4.33
CA ILE A 412 -5.21 -10.03 4.23
C ILE A 412 -3.72 -9.86 4.54
N GLN A 413 -3.16 -10.59 5.50
CA GLN A 413 -1.72 -10.57 5.74
C GLN A 413 -0.92 -10.97 4.49
N ALA A 414 -1.37 -12.01 3.78
CA ALA A 414 -0.75 -12.44 2.54
C ALA A 414 -0.92 -11.41 1.41
N VAL A 415 -2.09 -10.77 1.32
CA VAL A 415 -2.32 -9.69 0.35
C VAL A 415 -1.37 -8.51 0.61
N LEU A 416 -1.31 -8.02 1.84
CA LEU A 416 -0.55 -6.82 2.20
C LEU A 416 0.97 -7.05 2.13
N SER A 417 1.44 -8.18 2.65
CA SER A 417 2.88 -8.42 2.85
C SER A 417 3.54 -9.22 1.72
N LEU A 418 2.77 -9.80 0.79
CA LEU A 418 3.28 -10.57 -0.34
C LEU A 418 2.74 -10.06 -1.68
N LEU A 419 1.41 -10.10 -1.89
CA LEU A 419 0.82 -9.78 -3.19
C LEU A 419 1.05 -8.32 -3.61
N LEU A 420 0.86 -7.37 -2.69
CA LEU A 420 1.07 -5.96 -3.01
C LEU A 420 2.54 -5.64 -3.35
N PRO A 421 3.55 -5.99 -2.53
CA PRO A 421 4.94 -5.81 -2.91
C PRO A 421 5.29 -6.43 -4.27
N LEU A 422 4.83 -7.67 -4.53
CA LEU A 422 5.03 -8.35 -5.82
C LEU A 422 4.38 -7.57 -6.97
N GLY A 423 3.12 -7.15 -6.81
CA GLY A 423 2.38 -6.44 -7.84
C GLY A 423 2.96 -5.07 -8.15
N TYR A 424 3.44 -4.34 -7.13
CA TYR A 424 4.10 -3.05 -7.31
C TYR A 424 5.47 -3.20 -7.99
N GLU A 425 6.33 -4.10 -7.52
CA GLU A 425 7.64 -4.36 -8.14
C GLU A 425 7.50 -4.88 -9.57
N TYR A 426 6.49 -5.72 -9.81
CA TYR A 426 6.21 -6.24 -11.14
C TYR A 426 5.66 -5.19 -12.10
N ASP A 427 5.00 -4.14 -11.59
CA ASP A 427 4.42 -3.04 -12.38
C ASP A 427 3.66 -3.54 -13.62
N PRO A 428 2.52 -4.25 -13.44
CA PRO A 428 1.76 -4.79 -14.56
C PRO A 428 1.09 -3.69 -15.38
N GLY A 429 0.89 -3.94 -16.67
CA GLY A 429 0.05 -3.13 -17.54
C GLY A 429 -1.43 -3.54 -17.55
N LEU A 430 -1.75 -4.72 -16.99
CA LEU A 430 -3.12 -5.21 -16.79
C LEU A 430 -3.14 -6.17 -15.58
N VAL A 431 -4.20 -6.09 -14.77
CA VAL A 431 -4.49 -7.06 -13.71
C VAL A 431 -5.69 -7.92 -14.12
N LEU A 432 -5.50 -9.24 -14.17
CA LEU A 432 -6.56 -10.23 -14.32
C LEU A 432 -6.87 -10.83 -12.95
N LEU A 433 -8.00 -10.46 -12.36
CA LEU A 433 -8.43 -10.96 -11.06
C LEU A 433 -9.51 -12.04 -11.24
N VAL A 434 -9.26 -13.25 -10.75
CA VAL A 434 -10.14 -14.41 -10.97
C VAL A 434 -10.66 -14.92 -9.64
N GLN A 435 -11.99 -14.90 -9.47
CA GLN A 435 -12.65 -15.60 -8.37
C GLN A 435 -13.10 -16.96 -8.87
N LYS A 436 -12.53 -18.03 -8.31
CA LYS A 436 -13.02 -19.38 -8.58
C LYS A 436 -14.25 -19.70 -7.73
N PRO A 437 -15.10 -20.64 -8.18
CA PRO A 437 -16.21 -21.13 -7.36
C PRO A 437 -15.73 -21.64 -6.01
N ASP A 438 -16.54 -21.44 -4.97
CA ASP A 438 -16.26 -21.90 -3.60
C ASP A 438 -14.91 -21.43 -3.03
N SER A 439 -14.39 -20.27 -3.48
CA SER A 439 -13.11 -19.73 -3.00
C SER A 439 -13.08 -19.44 -1.49
N GLY A 440 -14.25 -19.35 -0.86
CA GLY A 440 -14.41 -19.09 0.57
C GLY A 440 -14.19 -17.63 0.98
N VAL A 441 -13.75 -16.76 0.05
CA VAL A 441 -13.62 -15.32 0.30
C VAL A 441 -14.99 -14.69 0.45
N CYS A 442 -15.19 -13.94 1.53
CA CYS A 442 -16.41 -13.16 1.74
C CYS A 442 -16.37 -11.81 0.99
N ASP A 443 -17.53 -11.19 0.80
CA ASP A 443 -17.66 -9.94 0.04
C ASP A 443 -16.76 -8.80 0.54
N SER A 444 -16.59 -8.67 1.85
CA SER A 444 -15.76 -7.60 2.41
C SER A 444 -14.29 -7.79 2.06
N MET A 445 -13.76 -9.01 2.22
CA MET A 445 -12.40 -9.36 1.82
C MET A 445 -12.17 -9.24 0.31
N TRP A 446 -13.14 -9.69 -0.49
CA TRP A 446 -13.09 -9.55 -1.95
C TRP A 446 -13.00 -8.08 -2.35
N ARG A 447 -13.85 -7.24 -1.77
CA ARG A 447 -13.87 -5.80 -2.04
C ARG A 447 -12.58 -5.10 -1.62
N GLN A 448 -11.97 -5.51 -0.50
CA GLN A 448 -10.65 -5.03 -0.06
C GLN A 448 -9.56 -5.41 -1.08
N LEU A 449 -9.51 -6.66 -1.52
CA LEU A 449 -8.56 -7.11 -2.55
C LEU A 449 -8.72 -6.32 -3.86
N THR A 450 -9.94 -6.23 -4.39
CA THR A 450 -10.22 -5.49 -5.64
C THR A 450 -9.91 -4.01 -5.49
N GLY A 451 -10.19 -3.42 -4.32
CA GLY A 451 -9.88 -2.02 -4.02
C GLY A 451 -8.37 -1.75 -4.00
N LEU A 452 -7.60 -2.59 -3.32
CA LEU A 452 -6.15 -2.46 -3.23
C LEU A 452 -5.47 -2.62 -4.60
N LEU A 453 -5.84 -3.67 -5.36
CA LEU A 453 -5.21 -3.97 -6.65
C LEU A 453 -5.49 -2.92 -7.75
N GLN A 454 -6.49 -2.06 -7.60
CA GLN A 454 -6.73 -0.92 -8.51
C GLN A 454 -5.63 0.15 -8.46
N GLY A 455 -4.72 0.08 -7.48
CA GLY A 455 -3.52 0.93 -7.43
C GLY A 455 -2.43 0.52 -8.43
N LEU A 456 -2.58 -0.66 -9.07
CA LEU A 456 -1.70 -1.19 -10.09
C LEU A 456 -2.28 -0.94 -11.49
N ALA A 457 -1.43 -1.04 -12.52
CA ALA A 457 -1.84 -0.99 -13.93
C ALA A 457 -2.72 0.23 -14.28
N GLN A 458 -2.58 1.35 -13.56
CA GLN A 458 -3.45 2.52 -13.74
C GLN A 458 -4.95 2.17 -13.64
N GLY A 459 -5.29 1.25 -12.74
CA GLY A 459 -6.65 0.74 -12.56
C GLY A 459 -7.13 -0.22 -13.65
N HIS A 460 -6.31 -0.52 -14.68
CA HIS A 460 -6.63 -1.51 -15.71
C HIS A 460 -6.73 -2.90 -15.10
N MET A 461 -7.97 -3.31 -14.84
CA MET A 461 -8.29 -4.57 -14.17
C MET A 461 -9.50 -5.23 -14.83
N LEU A 462 -9.37 -6.51 -15.14
CA LEU A 462 -10.47 -7.35 -15.58
C LEU A 462 -10.74 -8.40 -14.50
N VAL A 463 -11.97 -8.41 -13.98
CA VAL A 463 -12.44 -9.41 -13.03
C VAL A 463 -13.20 -10.50 -13.78
N VAL A 464 -12.84 -11.76 -13.53
CA VAL A 464 -13.48 -12.92 -14.16
C VAL A 464 -14.07 -13.82 -13.09
N MET A 465 -15.35 -14.14 -13.26
CA MET A 465 -16.14 -14.97 -12.35
C MET A 465 -16.94 -15.99 -13.14
N GLN A 466 -17.31 -17.10 -12.50
CA GLN A 466 -18.19 -18.08 -13.12
C GLN A 466 -19.66 -17.62 -13.04
N GLU A 467 -20.48 -17.97 -14.03
CA GLU A 467 -21.88 -17.51 -14.17
C GLU A 467 -22.80 -17.83 -12.98
N ASP A 468 -22.45 -18.82 -12.17
CA ASP A 468 -23.15 -19.22 -10.94
C ASP A 468 -22.82 -18.32 -9.74
N GLU A 469 -21.73 -17.56 -9.77
CA GLU A 469 -21.30 -16.64 -8.70
C GLU A 469 -21.99 -15.26 -8.73
N ARG A 470 -23.26 -15.23 -9.14
CA ARG A 470 -24.04 -13.99 -9.36
C ARG A 470 -24.15 -13.08 -8.14
N LYS A 471 -24.05 -13.65 -6.94
CA LYS A 471 -24.09 -12.91 -5.67
C LYS A 471 -22.95 -11.90 -5.52
N HIS A 472 -21.81 -12.14 -6.18
CA HIS A 472 -20.61 -11.31 -6.08
C HIS A 472 -20.54 -10.16 -7.11
N ILE A 473 -21.50 -10.07 -8.04
CA ILE A 473 -21.54 -9.01 -9.08
C ILE A 473 -21.60 -7.62 -8.42
N GLY A 474 -22.59 -7.40 -7.55
CA GLY A 474 -22.78 -6.10 -6.88
C GLY A 474 -21.56 -5.65 -6.07
N PRO A 475 -21.03 -6.49 -5.16
CA PRO A 475 -19.80 -6.23 -4.42
C PRO A 475 -18.62 -5.87 -5.33
N THR A 476 -18.39 -6.66 -6.39
CA THR A 476 -17.28 -6.45 -7.32
C THR A 476 -17.41 -5.15 -8.10
N CYS A 477 -18.56 -4.91 -8.72
CA CYS A 477 -18.83 -3.69 -9.45
C CYS A 477 -18.72 -2.45 -8.56
N SER A 478 -19.17 -2.54 -7.30
CA SER A 478 -19.02 -1.44 -6.33
C SER A 478 -17.55 -1.08 -6.14
N SER A 479 -16.67 -2.08 -5.94
CA SER A 479 -15.23 -1.83 -5.80
C SER A 479 -14.60 -1.29 -7.08
N LEU A 480 -14.94 -1.83 -8.25
CA LEU A 480 -14.44 -1.36 -9.55
C LEU A 480 -14.85 0.08 -9.89
N LEU A 481 -16.04 0.49 -9.43
CA LEU A 481 -16.53 1.87 -9.49
C LEU A 481 -15.83 2.80 -8.48
N GLY A 482 -14.90 2.27 -7.68
CA GLY A 482 -14.16 3.02 -6.67
C GLY A 482 -14.97 3.29 -5.40
N ILE A 483 -16.04 2.55 -5.12
CA ILE A 483 -16.74 2.63 -3.84
C ILE A 483 -15.89 1.94 -2.78
N ALA A 484 -15.58 2.67 -1.70
CA ALA A 484 -14.71 2.19 -0.64
C ALA A 484 -15.19 0.85 -0.06
N ALA A 485 -14.23 -0.05 0.18
CA ALA A 485 -14.51 -1.35 0.74
C ALA A 485 -15.01 -1.23 2.20
N PRO A 486 -15.91 -2.13 2.63
CA PRO A 486 -16.38 -2.14 4.00
C PRO A 486 -15.23 -2.53 4.95
N SER A 487 -15.33 -2.12 6.21
CA SER A 487 -14.41 -2.59 7.24
C SER A 487 -14.48 -4.12 7.37
N LEU A 488 -13.32 -4.74 7.61
CA LEU A 488 -13.23 -6.17 7.94
C LEU A 488 -13.57 -6.46 9.41
N GLY A 489 -13.81 -5.42 10.21
CA GLY A 489 -13.93 -5.54 11.65
C GLY A 489 -12.59 -5.86 12.30
N GLN A 490 -12.62 -6.42 13.50
CA GLN A 490 -11.41 -6.77 14.22
C GLN A 490 -10.87 -8.11 13.72
N LEU A 491 -9.64 -8.11 13.21
CA LEU A 491 -8.98 -9.32 12.73
C LEU A 491 -8.55 -10.19 13.93
N HIS A 492 -8.66 -11.51 13.78
CA HIS A 492 -8.16 -12.46 14.76
C HIS A 492 -6.63 -12.61 14.65
N SER A 493 -5.99 -13.16 15.68
CA SER A 493 -4.56 -13.49 15.59
C SER A 493 -4.29 -14.49 14.47
N LEU A 494 -3.19 -14.27 13.76
CA LEU A 494 -2.73 -15.13 12.68
C LEU A 494 -2.41 -16.54 13.17
N LEU A 495 -2.67 -17.54 12.32
CA LEU A 495 -2.27 -18.92 12.56
C LEU A 495 -0.74 -19.04 12.42
N PRO A 496 -0.04 -19.68 13.38
CA PRO A 496 1.41 -19.88 13.28
C PRO A 496 1.83 -20.60 12.00
N GLU A 497 1.02 -21.55 11.52
CA GLU A 497 1.28 -22.33 10.30
C GLU A 497 1.26 -21.44 9.05
N ASP A 498 0.27 -20.55 8.94
CA ASP A 498 0.15 -19.63 7.81
C ASP A 498 1.27 -18.60 7.83
N VAL A 499 1.65 -18.12 9.01
CA VAL A 499 2.77 -17.18 9.19
C VAL A 499 4.08 -17.83 8.75
N GLU A 500 4.38 -19.04 9.21
CA GLU A 500 5.60 -19.74 8.80
C GLU A 500 5.60 -20.04 7.29
N ALA A 501 4.46 -20.43 6.71
CA ALA A 501 4.33 -20.65 5.28
C ALA A 501 4.60 -19.36 4.47
N LEU A 502 4.01 -18.23 4.88
CA LEU A 502 4.22 -16.93 4.25
C LEU A 502 5.67 -16.46 4.37
N GLU A 503 6.32 -16.62 5.52
CA GLU A 503 7.72 -16.21 5.70
C GLU A 503 8.70 -17.13 4.97
N ARG A 504 8.40 -18.42 4.87
CA ARG A 504 9.16 -19.35 4.01
C ARG A 504 9.02 -18.95 2.53
N LEU A 505 7.81 -18.57 2.11
CA LEU A 505 7.55 -18.09 0.75
C LEU A 505 8.25 -16.75 0.49
N ARG A 506 8.21 -15.80 1.42
CA ARG A 506 8.95 -14.52 1.36
C ARG A 506 10.44 -14.76 1.16
N ARG A 507 11.07 -15.54 2.05
CA ARG A 507 12.51 -15.85 1.97
C ARG A 507 12.92 -16.43 0.61
N ARG A 508 12.09 -17.30 0.05
CA ARG A 508 12.31 -17.90 -1.28
C ARG A 508 12.24 -16.88 -2.41
N LEU A 509 11.35 -15.90 -2.33
CA LEU A 509 11.06 -14.93 -3.39
C LEU A 509 11.94 -13.68 -3.33
N THR A 510 12.41 -13.29 -2.14
CA THR A 510 13.27 -12.12 -1.90
C THR A 510 14.50 -11.98 -2.84
N PRO A 511 15.17 -13.05 -3.28
CA PRO A 511 16.27 -12.93 -4.24
C PRO A 511 15.84 -12.34 -5.59
N ASP A 512 14.59 -12.58 -6.00
CA ASP A 512 14.01 -12.12 -7.27
C ASP A 512 13.13 -10.88 -7.12
N TRP A 513 12.53 -10.70 -5.93
CA TRP A 513 11.55 -9.65 -5.65
C TRP A 513 11.99 -8.85 -4.41
N LYS A 514 12.65 -7.72 -4.64
CA LYS A 514 13.33 -6.91 -3.63
C LYS A 514 12.38 -6.14 -2.72
N LEU A 515 11.19 -5.77 -3.19
CA LEU A 515 10.18 -5.13 -2.32
C LEU A 515 9.66 -6.08 -1.23
N LEU A 516 9.94 -7.39 -1.30
CA LEU A 516 9.64 -8.34 -0.21
C LEU A 516 10.64 -8.31 0.95
N GLN A 517 11.77 -7.61 0.80
CA GLN A 517 12.79 -7.52 1.84
C GLN A 517 12.26 -6.80 3.08
N THR A 518 12.45 -7.42 4.24
CA THR A 518 12.09 -6.83 5.55
C THR A 518 13.26 -6.73 6.51
N THR A 519 14.44 -7.16 6.09
CA THR A 519 15.67 -7.20 6.89
C THR A 519 16.87 -6.90 6.01
N VAL A 520 17.95 -6.43 6.63
CA VAL A 520 19.24 -6.31 5.95
C VAL A 520 19.78 -7.72 5.66
N ALA A 521 20.37 -7.94 4.49
CA ALA A 521 21.05 -9.19 4.20
C ALA A 521 22.27 -9.35 5.13
N GLU A 522 22.42 -10.51 5.77
CA GLU A 522 23.66 -10.82 6.49
C GLU A 522 24.80 -10.91 5.47
N GLU A 523 25.81 -10.05 5.60
CA GLU A 523 27.06 -10.25 4.87
C GLU A 523 27.64 -11.60 5.33
N PRO A 524 28.02 -12.51 4.41
CA PRO A 524 28.62 -13.77 4.81
C PRO A 524 29.87 -13.43 5.62
N ARG A 525 29.88 -13.79 6.91
CA ARG A 525 31.06 -13.65 7.77
C ARG A 525 32.22 -14.24 6.98
N GLY A 526 33.21 -13.41 6.68
CA GLY A 526 34.42 -13.85 6.02
C GLY A 526 34.89 -15.12 6.72
N ARG A 527 35.17 -16.17 5.95
CA ARG A 527 35.95 -17.29 6.46
C ARG A 527 37.23 -16.66 6.99
N GLU A 528 37.37 -16.56 8.29
CA GLU A 528 38.68 -16.37 8.92
C GLU A 528 39.53 -17.53 8.38
N GLU A 529 40.50 -17.20 7.53
CA GLU A 529 41.53 -18.13 7.11
C GLU A 529 42.28 -18.54 8.38
N LEU A 530 42.02 -19.77 8.83
CA LEU A 530 42.81 -20.50 9.82
C LEU A 530 43.96 -21.23 9.11
#